data_AF-A0A250F2H5-F1
#
_entry.id   AF-A0A250F2H5-F1
#
_cell.length_a   1.000
_cell.length_b   1.000
_cell.length_c   1.000
_cell.angle_alpha   90.00
_cell.angle_beta   90.00
_cell.angle_gamma   90.00
#
_symmetry.space_group_name_H-M   'P 1'
#
loop_
_entity.id
_entity.type
_entity.pdbx_description
1 polymer ?
#
loop_
_entity_poly.entity_id
_entity_poly.type
_entity_poly.pdbx_seq_one_letter_code
_entity_poly.pdbx_strand_id
1 'polypeptide(L)'
;MKEQITTLELDKCYRVKYESISWCIRVYEEFLFGKYSSLTAIRVDNSGINTRELLMPDSYQDSKYNVQEISHSEFMHEFRTKRNEINKLIRKISN
;
A
#
# COMPACT_ATOMS: atom_id res chain seq x y z
N MET A 1 21.63 6.53 -0.69
CA MET A 1 20.59 5.75 0.01
C MET A 1 19.30 6.54 -0.12
N LYS A 2 18.19 5.97 -0.62
CA LYS A 2 16.92 6.73 -0.72
C LYS A 2 16.45 7.08 0.70
N GLU A 3 15.94 8.29 0.88
CA GLU A 3 15.46 8.79 2.16
C GLU A 3 14.27 7.96 2.65
N GLN A 4 14.25 7.70 3.96
CA GLN A 4 13.13 7.04 4.62
C GLN A 4 11.95 8.02 4.68
N ILE A 5 10.81 7.61 4.13
CA ILE A 5 9.59 8.40 4.21
C ILE A 5 8.94 8.19 5.59
N THR A 6 8.69 9.27 6.31
CA THR A 6 8.04 9.22 7.63
C THR A 6 6.54 9.50 7.56
N THR A 7 6.07 10.09 6.47
CA THR A 7 4.68 10.53 6.30
C THR A 7 4.19 10.19 4.91
N LEU A 8 3.00 9.59 4.84
CA LEU A 8 2.34 9.28 3.59
C LEU A 8 1.61 10.51 3.05
N GLU A 9 1.67 10.68 1.74
CA GLU A 9 1.05 11.80 1.01
C GLU A 9 0.03 11.30 -0.02
N LEU A 10 -0.95 12.16 -0.33
CA LEU A 10 -1.96 11.93 -1.37
C LEU A 10 -1.32 11.73 -2.76
N ASP A 11 -1.92 10.87 -3.58
CA ASP A 11 -1.49 10.54 -4.95
C ASP A 11 -0.08 9.95 -5.08
N LYS A 12 0.52 9.52 -3.97
CA LYS A 12 1.80 8.84 -3.94
C LYS A 12 1.66 7.34 -3.76
N CYS A 13 2.71 6.63 -4.17
CA CYS A 13 2.82 5.19 -4.01
C CYS A 13 4.04 4.86 -3.13
N TYR A 14 3.90 3.87 -2.26
CA TYR A 14 4.94 3.49 -1.31
C TYR A 14 5.14 1.99 -1.30
N ARG A 15 6.38 1.56 -1.06
CA ARG A 15 6.70 0.21 -0.61
C ARG A 15 7.06 0.30 0.87
N VAL A 16 6.34 -0.48 1.67
CA VAL A 16 6.61 -0.61 3.10
C VAL A 16 7.23 -1.98 3.33
N LYS A 17 8.24 -2.03 4.18
CA LYS A 17 8.86 -3.26 4.68
C LYS A 17 8.86 -3.26 6.20
N TYR A 18 8.49 -4.40 6.77
CA TYR A 18 8.54 -4.68 8.19
C TYR A 18 9.04 -6.12 8.37
N GLU A 19 10.20 -6.29 8.99
CA GLU A 19 10.86 -7.60 9.12
C GLU A 19 10.95 -8.32 7.74
N SER A 20 10.32 -9.49 7.61
CA SER A 20 10.27 -10.30 6.38
C SER A 20 9.06 -10.01 5.49
N ILE A 21 8.19 -9.07 5.88
CA ILE A 21 6.94 -8.75 5.21
C ILE A 21 7.11 -7.44 4.42
N SER A 22 6.54 -7.41 3.21
CA SER A 22 6.47 -6.19 2.40
C SER A 22 5.11 -6.04 1.76
N TRP A 23 4.65 -4.80 1.62
CA TRP A 23 3.44 -4.45 0.89
C TRP A 23 3.61 -3.13 0.15
N CYS A 24 2.78 -2.93 -0.86
CA CYS A 24 2.72 -1.69 -1.62
C CYS A 24 1.42 -0.95 -1.31
N ILE A 25 1.50 0.37 -1.25
CA ILE A 25 0.40 1.28 -0.92
C ILE A 25 0.26 2.30 -2.03
N ARG A 26 -0.97 2.59 -2.45
CA ARG A 26 -1.31 3.80 -3.21
C ARG A 26 -2.33 4.59 -2.43
N VAL A 27 -1.95 5.78 -1.99
CA VAL A 27 -2.87 6.73 -1.36
C VAL A 27 -3.66 7.43 -2.45
N TYR A 28 -4.98 7.51 -2.31
CA TYR A 28 -5.84 8.09 -3.36
C TYR A 28 -6.91 9.05 -2.84
N GLU A 29 -7.14 9.11 -1.53
CA GLU A 29 -8.08 10.05 -0.93
C GLU A 29 -7.55 10.47 0.44
N GLU A 30 -7.72 11.74 0.76
CA GLU A 30 -7.49 12.28 2.11
C GLU A 30 -8.82 12.79 2.66
N PHE A 31 -9.12 12.43 3.89
CA PHE A 31 -10.28 12.90 4.63
C PHE A 31 -9.81 13.71 5.83
N LEU A 32 -10.28 14.96 5.91
CA LEU A 32 -10.01 15.86 7.01
C LEU A 32 -11.22 15.91 7.94
N PHE A 33 -11.05 15.44 9.18
CA PHE A 33 -12.07 15.51 10.21
C PHE A 33 -11.61 16.38 11.38
N GLY A 34 -11.88 17.69 11.28
CA GLY A 34 -11.43 18.68 12.26
C GLY A 34 -9.91 18.75 12.30
N LYS A 35 -9.29 18.23 13.37
CA LYS A 35 -7.82 18.20 13.55
C LYS A 35 -7.17 16.89 13.09
N TYR A 36 -7.96 15.89 12.70
CA TYR A 36 -7.45 14.59 12.30
C TYR A 36 -7.47 14.47 10.77
N SER A 37 -6.39 13.99 10.19
CA SER A 37 -6.32 13.60 8.78
C SER A 37 -6.26 12.07 8.68
N SER A 38 -7.09 11.49 7.81
CA SER A 38 -6.99 10.09 7.43
C SER A 38 -6.79 9.96 5.93
N LEU A 39 -6.08 8.90 5.55
CA LEU A 39 -5.79 8.55 4.18
C LEU A 39 -6.54 7.28 3.85
N THR A 40 -7.18 7.27 2.68
CA THR A 40 -7.67 6.04 2.07
C THR A 40 -6.69 5.58 1.03
N ALA A 41 -6.32 4.31 1.11
CA ALA A 41 -5.31 3.72 0.25
C ALA A 41 -5.70 2.33 -0.26
N ILE A 42 -5.12 1.98 -1.41
CA ILE A 42 -5.09 0.60 -1.88
C ILE A 42 -3.82 -0.03 -1.32
N ARG A 43 -3.96 -1.14 -0.59
CA ARG A 43 -2.86 -1.96 -0.10
C ARG A 43 -2.80 -3.26 -0.89
N VAL A 44 -1.63 -3.58 -1.40
CA VAL A 44 -1.32 -4.86 -2.06
C VAL A 44 -0.27 -5.57 -1.23
N ASP A 45 -0.62 -6.71 -0.68
CA ASP A 45 0.28 -7.54 0.12
C ASP A 45 0.18 -9.02 -0.28
N ASN A 46 0.90 -9.87 0.45
CA ASN A 46 0.92 -11.30 0.15
C ASN A 46 -0.45 -11.97 0.29
N SER A 47 -1.31 -11.46 1.19
CA SER A 47 -2.64 -12.00 1.48
C SER A 47 -3.68 -11.53 0.47
N GLY A 48 -3.48 -10.39 -0.19
CA GLY A 48 -4.37 -9.95 -1.26
C GLY A 48 -4.30 -8.46 -1.58
N ILE A 49 -5.46 -7.93 -1.97
CA ILE A 49 -5.65 -6.52 -2.33
C ILE A 49 -6.75 -5.96 -1.42
N ASN A 50 -6.40 -5.02 -0.55
CA ASN A 50 -7.38 -4.19 0.14
C ASN A 50 -7.54 -2.87 -0.64
N THR A 51 -8.73 -2.62 -1.18
CA THR A 51 -9.01 -1.41 -1.96
C THR A 51 -9.38 -0.20 -1.10
N ARG A 52 -9.69 -0.40 0.19
CA ARG A 52 -10.13 0.64 1.12
C ARG A 52 -9.44 0.47 2.47
N GLU A 53 -8.11 0.57 2.48
CA GLU A 53 -7.32 0.65 3.72
C GLU A 53 -7.41 2.08 4.27
N LEU A 54 -7.76 2.24 5.54
CA LEU A 54 -7.72 3.52 6.25
C LEU A 54 -6.44 3.62 7.05
N LEU A 55 -5.67 4.69 6.83
CA LEU A 55 -4.36 4.92 7.45
C LEU A 55 -4.30 6.33 8.02
N MET A 56 -3.53 6.52 9.10
CA MET A 56 -3.03 7.85 9.46
C MET A 56 -1.82 8.21 8.58
N PRO A 57 -1.60 9.48 8.23
CA PRO A 57 -0.42 9.86 7.45
C PRO A 57 0.91 9.41 8.07
N ASP A 58 0.98 9.32 9.40
CA ASP A 58 2.15 8.93 10.19
C ASP A 58 2.15 7.44 10.61
N SER A 59 1.28 6.62 10.03
CA SER A 59 1.13 5.18 10.39
C SER A 59 2.44 4.38 10.39
N TYR A 60 3.45 4.85 9.66
CA TYR A 60 4.74 4.18 9.48
C TYR A 60 5.94 5.01 9.97
N GLN A 61 5.73 5.96 10.88
CA GLN A 61 6.80 6.77 11.46
C GLN A 61 7.75 5.97 12.37
N ASP A 62 7.30 4.83 12.90
CA ASP A 62 8.13 3.95 13.73
C ASP A 62 9.34 3.42 12.92
N SER A 63 10.52 3.53 13.52
CA SER A 63 11.81 3.09 12.94
C SER A 63 11.86 1.63 12.48
N LYS A 64 10.95 0.78 12.97
CA LYS A 64 10.82 -0.61 12.51
C LYS A 64 10.32 -0.75 11.08
N TYR A 65 9.67 0.29 10.53
CA TYR A 65 9.21 0.32 9.15
C TYR A 65 10.25 0.97 8.25
N ASN A 66 10.51 0.33 7.10
CA ASN A 66 11.25 0.96 6.01
C ASN A 66 10.26 1.32 4.90
N VAL A 67 9.99 2.61 4.76
CA VAL A 67 9.05 3.15 3.78
C VAL A 67 9.83 3.89 2.69
N GLN A 68 9.57 3.51 1.45
CA GLN A 68 10.17 4.13 0.28
C GLN A 68 9.09 4.52 -0.71
N GLU A 69 9.14 5.75 -1.22
CA GLU A 69 8.31 6.13 -2.37
C GLU A 69 8.72 5.30 -3.59
N ILE A 70 7.70 4.77 -4.28
CA ILE A 70 7.83 4.01 -5.53
C ILE A 70 7.02 4.70 -6.63
N SER A 71 7.36 4.39 -7.87
CA SER A 71 6.60 4.92 -9.01
C SER A 71 5.19 4.32 -9.07
N HIS A 72 4.23 5.06 -9.63
CA HIS A 72 2.89 4.54 -9.91
C HIS A 72 2.93 3.28 -10.81
N SER A 73 3.85 3.25 -11.78
CA SER A 73 4.05 2.08 -12.65
C SER A 73 4.49 0.84 -11.87
N GLU A 74 5.38 1.00 -10.89
CA GLU A 74 5.83 -0.09 -10.02
C GLU A 74 4.67 -0.61 -9.16
N PHE A 75 3.88 0.29 -8.57
CA PHE A 75 2.68 -0.10 -7.84
C PHE A 75 1.68 -0.86 -8.74
N MET A 76 1.42 -0.36 -9.95
CA MET A 76 0.47 -0.98 -10.87
C MET A 76 0.94 -2.35 -11.36
N HIS A 77 2.26 -2.57 -11.45
CA HIS A 77 2.82 -3.88 -11.75
C HIS A 77 2.44 -4.87 -10.65
N GLU A 78 2.72 -4.55 -9.39
CA GLU A 78 2.41 -5.40 -8.22
C GLU A 78 0.91 -5.69 -8.11
N PHE A 79 0.08 -4.65 -8.26
CA PHE A 79 -1.39 -4.77 -8.23
C PHE A 79 -1.90 -5.76 -9.29
N ARG A 80 -1.44 -5.61 -10.55
CA ARG A 80 -1.87 -6.48 -11.65
C ARG A 80 -1.40 -7.92 -11.46
N THR A 81 -0.17 -8.10 -10.97
CA THR A 81 0.39 -9.41 -10.66
C THR A 81 -0.46 -10.12 -9.61
N LYS A 82 -0.72 -9.48 -8.46
CA LYS A 82 -1.55 -10.06 -7.39
C LYS A 82 -2.99 -10.36 -7.86
N ARG A 83 -3.59 -9.45 -8.63
CA ARG A 83 -4.92 -9.68 -9.23
C ARG A 83 -4.94 -10.92 -10.12
N ASN A 84 -3.91 -11.10 -10.94
CA ASN A 84 -3.81 -12.25 -11.83
C ASN A 84 -3.60 -13.57 -11.06
N GLU A 85 -2.83 -13.56 -9.98
CA GLU A 85 -2.70 -14.71 -9.05
C GLU A 85 -4.05 -15.11 -8.46
N ILE A 86 -4.78 -14.13 -7.89
CA ILE A 86 -6.11 -14.36 -7.32
C ILE A 86 -7.06 -14.94 -8.38
N ASN A 87 -7.08 -14.37 -9.59
CA ASN A 87 -7.91 -14.87 -10.68
C ASN A 87 -7.56 -16.32 -11.09
N LYS A 88 -6.27 -16.70 -11.05
CA LYS A 88 -5.85 -18.08 -11.31
C LYS A 88 -6.36 -19.02 -10.21
N LEU A 89 -6.34 -18.61 -8.95
CA LEU A 89 -6.86 -19.40 -7.84
C LEU A 89 -8.37 -19.60 -7.94
N ILE A 90 -9.13 -18.54 -8.21
CA ILE A 90 -10.58 -18.62 -8.41
C ILE A 90 -10.91 -19.62 -9.51
N ARG A 91 -10.23 -19.54 -10.67
CA ARG A 91 -10.44 -20.48 -11.78
C ARG A 91 -10.16 -21.94 -11.43
N LYS A 92 -9.21 -22.22 -10.53
CA LYS A 92 -8.93 -23.59 -10.06
C LYS A 92 -10.00 -24.14 -9.13
N ILE A 93 -10.71 -23.27 -8.41
CA ILE A 93 -11.81 -23.67 -7.52
C ILE A 93 -13.11 -23.83 -8.32
N SER A 94 -13.27 -23.05 -9.40
CA SER A 94 -14.45 -23.11 -10.29
C SER A 94 -14.45 -24.26 -11.30
N ASN A 95 -13.37 -25.04 -11.38
CA ASN A 95 -13.23 -26.24 -12.22
C ASN A 95 -13.15 -27.49 -11.35
#